data_AF-A0A562GI60-F1
#
_entry.id   AF-A0A562GI60-F1
#
_cell.length_a   1.000
_cell.length_b   1.000
_cell.length_c   1.000
_cell.angle_alpha   90.00
_cell.angle_beta   90.00
_cell.angle_gamma   90.00
#
_symmetry.space_group_name_H-M   'P 1'
#
loop_
_entity.id
_entity.type
_entity.pdbx_description
1 polymer ?
#
loop_
_entity_poly.entity_id
_entity_poly.type
_entity_poly.pdbx_seq_one_letter_code
_entity_poly.pdbx_strand_id
1 'polypeptide(L)'
;MSLFTTIPLGLLIVMSIAYSHLIMNNYWLPATIETFSYGIYGIGLVLSWWFNRSRVFFMITVLAISQVALSDLAAAIAIPAFSKIIYSVICLLLPINILIFSLVKERGIFNFWGLGRFGIIASQMFYIALAVTSNDDTLLNSFYQEPPLTVDMFVITTIPQPAILVYSVAFLLVIRTQLQHYSYMNNTFSVVLVASMLALHLKAAPLAIPIFFGTAGILLIMAVIQDSYSMAYLDELTGLPARRALKEELMKLRGEYTIAMVDIDFFKKFNDTYGHDTGDEVLRLVASVLKKVGGGGKAFRYGGEEFTILFPYTTSADAIPHLEKLRMAVEKTPYAYQKRQTKKTKRKPAVKKLSVTISIGLAERSEKNKETEAVIKAADTALYRAKEKGRNCVSK
;
A
#
# COMPACT_ATOMS: atom_id res chain seq x y z
N MET A 1 7.38 13.71 6.39
CA MET A 1 7.15 12.92 5.15
C MET A 1 8.17 11.78 5.19
N SER A 2 7.76 10.52 5.40
CA SER A 2 8.73 9.44 5.65
C SER A 2 9.61 9.22 4.41
N LEU A 3 10.88 8.83 4.59
CA LEU A 3 11.82 8.57 3.49
C LEU A 3 11.21 7.63 2.43
N PHE A 4 10.38 6.67 2.87
CA PHE A 4 9.67 5.70 2.03
C PHE A 4 8.59 6.31 1.12
N THR A 5 8.00 7.45 1.50
CA THR A 5 7.01 8.17 0.68
C THR A 5 7.64 8.82 -0.56
N THR A 6 8.93 9.17 -0.48
CA THR A 6 9.66 9.84 -1.56
C THR A 6 10.46 8.89 -2.44
N ILE A 7 10.60 7.60 -2.07
CA ILE A 7 11.39 6.62 -2.83
C ILE A 7 10.91 6.50 -4.29
N PRO A 8 9.60 6.36 -4.58
CA PRO A 8 9.17 6.18 -5.96
C PRO A 8 9.58 7.35 -6.87
N LEU A 9 9.37 8.57 -6.40
CA LEU A 9 9.74 9.78 -7.12
C LEU A 9 11.26 9.93 -7.22
N GLY A 10 11.98 9.65 -6.13
CA GLY A 10 13.45 9.71 -6.11
C GLY A 10 14.09 8.73 -7.10
N LEU A 11 13.61 7.49 -7.18
CA LEU A 11 14.09 6.52 -8.16
C LEU A 11 13.81 6.98 -9.60
N LEU A 12 12.62 7.53 -9.87
CA LEU A 12 12.30 8.06 -11.20
C LEU A 12 13.22 9.23 -11.58
N ILE A 13 13.53 10.13 -10.65
CA ILE A 13 14.46 11.24 -10.88
C ILE A 13 15.87 10.71 -11.17
N VAL A 14 16.38 9.78 -10.37
CA VAL A 14 17.70 9.16 -10.58
C VAL A 14 17.76 8.48 -11.94
N MET A 15 16.73 7.72 -12.33
CA MET A 15 16.68 7.08 -13.64
C MET A 15 16.59 8.09 -14.78
N SER A 16 15.90 9.22 -14.60
CA SER A 16 15.83 10.28 -15.60
C SER A 16 17.20 10.96 -15.80
N ILE A 17 17.95 11.19 -14.73
CA ILE A 17 19.32 11.75 -14.79
C ILE A 17 20.29 10.74 -15.43
N ALA A 18 20.20 9.46 -15.04
CA ALA A 18 21.02 8.41 -15.64
C ALA A 18 20.74 8.28 -17.15
N TYR A 19 19.48 8.37 -17.55
CA TYR A 19 19.07 8.31 -18.95
C TYR A 19 19.55 9.52 -19.76
N SER A 20 19.44 10.74 -19.22
CA SER A 20 19.96 11.93 -19.91
C SER A 20 21.48 11.85 -20.11
N HIS A 21 22.21 11.37 -19.10
CA HIS A 21 23.65 11.15 -19.20
C HIS A 21 24.02 10.06 -20.20
N LEU A 22 23.20 9.01 -20.32
CA LEU A 22 23.35 7.95 -21.30
C LEU A 22 23.25 8.50 -22.74
N ILE A 23 22.20 9.28 -23.02
CA ILE A 23 21.98 9.89 -24.33
C ILE A 23 23.12 10.86 -24.67
N MET A 24 23.50 11.74 -23.74
CA MET A 24 24.53 12.76 -24.01
C MET A 24 25.88 12.18 -24.41
N ASN A 25 26.22 11.00 -23.88
CA ASN A 25 27.52 10.37 -24.10
C ASN A 25 27.53 9.27 -25.17
N ASN A 26 26.37 8.99 -25.82
CA ASN A 26 26.23 7.97 -26.86
C ASN A 26 26.88 6.61 -26.50
N TYR A 27 26.69 6.14 -25.27
CA TYR A 27 27.27 4.86 -24.86
C TYR A 27 26.73 3.71 -25.71
N TRP A 28 27.61 2.81 -26.14
CA TRP A 28 27.21 1.57 -26.76
C TRP A 28 26.69 0.61 -25.69
N LEU A 29 25.39 0.29 -25.75
CA LEU A 29 24.75 -0.58 -24.79
C LEU A 29 24.51 -1.96 -25.40
N PRO A 30 24.72 -3.05 -24.63
CA PRO A 30 24.38 -4.39 -25.09
C PRO A 30 22.89 -4.54 -25.39
N ALA A 31 22.53 -5.36 -26.38
CA ALA A 31 21.14 -5.69 -26.72
C ALA A 31 20.34 -6.30 -25.55
N THR A 32 21.01 -6.81 -24.51
CA THR A 32 20.36 -7.29 -23.28
C THR A 32 19.62 -6.17 -22.52
N ILE A 33 19.99 -4.91 -22.73
CA ILE A 33 19.31 -3.74 -22.14
C ILE A 33 18.01 -3.40 -22.87
N GLU A 34 17.77 -3.92 -24.08
CA GLU A 34 16.47 -3.75 -24.74
C GLU A 34 15.41 -4.68 -24.14
N THR A 35 15.84 -5.81 -23.56
CA THR A 35 14.94 -6.87 -23.09
C THR A 35 14.83 -6.98 -21.57
N PHE A 36 15.63 -6.24 -20.78
CA PHE A 36 15.63 -6.34 -19.31
C PHE A 36 14.25 -6.07 -18.68
N SER A 37 13.46 -5.16 -19.27
CA SER A 37 12.14 -4.80 -18.76
C SER A 37 11.16 -5.97 -18.83
N TYR A 38 11.31 -6.89 -19.80
CA TYR A 38 10.53 -8.12 -19.86
C TYR A 38 10.81 -9.06 -18.69
N GLY A 39 12.07 -9.15 -18.25
CA GLY A 39 12.45 -9.87 -17.04
C GLY A 39 11.78 -9.27 -15.79
N ILE A 40 11.74 -7.95 -15.70
CA ILE A 40 11.04 -7.23 -14.62
C ILE A 40 9.54 -7.52 -14.65
N TYR A 41 8.91 -7.51 -15.82
CA TYR A 41 7.48 -7.85 -15.93
C TYR A 41 7.21 -9.29 -15.50
N GLY A 42 8.04 -10.26 -15.92
CA GLY A 42 7.90 -11.66 -15.50
C GLY A 42 7.97 -11.82 -13.98
N ILE A 43 8.99 -11.24 -13.33
CA ILE A 43 9.13 -11.25 -11.87
C ILE A 43 7.93 -10.57 -11.22
N GLY A 44 7.52 -9.41 -11.72
CA GLY A 44 6.42 -8.65 -11.14
C GLY A 44 5.06 -9.33 -11.27
N LEU A 45 4.79 -10.03 -12.38
CA LEU A 45 3.58 -10.85 -12.55
C LEU A 45 3.55 -12.01 -11.55
N VAL A 46 4.67 -12.72 -11.37
CA VAL A 46 4.77 -13.81 -10.39
C VAL A 46 4.57 -13.30 -8.97
N LEU A 47 5.26 -12.22 -8.59
CA LEU A 47 5.13 -11.65 -7.25
C LEU A 47 3.74 -11.11 -6.97
N SER A 48 3.16 -10.34 -7.91
CA SER A 48 1.81 -9.81 -7.74
C SER A 48 0.75 -10.91 -7.70
N TRP A 49 0.94 -12.02 -8.40
CA TRP A 49 0.12 -13.21 -8.25
C TRP A 49 0.29 -13.86 -6.87
N TRP A 50 1.52 -14.11 -6.45
CA TRP A 50 1.84 -14.73 -5.14
C TRP A 50 1.22 -13.93 -3.98
N PHE A 51 1.35 -12.60 -4.00
CA PHE A 51 0.80 -11.73 -2.95
C PHE A 51 -0.66 -11.31 -3.17
N ASN A 52 -1.34 -11.89 -4.18
CA ASN A 52 -2.74 -11.59 -4.53
C ASN A 52 -3.02 -10.09 -4.73
N ARG A 53 -2.07 -9.36 -5.33
CA ARG A 53 -2.14 -7.93 -5.65
C ARG A 53 -2.59 -7.73 -7.09
N SER A 54 -3.90 -7.81 -7.32
CA SER A 54 -4.43 -7.80 -8.69
C SER A 54 -4.26 -6.46 -9.39
N ARG A 55 -4.32 -5.33 -8.67
CA ARG A 55 -4.07 -4.01 -9.28
C ARG A 55 -2.70 -3.95 -9.95
N VAL A 56 -1.67 -4.44 -9.26
CA VAL A 56 -0.29 -4.48 -9.76
C VAL A 56 -0.15 -5.46 -10.90
N PHE A 57 -0.71 -6.67 -10.75
CA PHE A 57 -0.66 -7.70 -11.80
C PHE A 57 -1.15 -7.15 -13.15
N PHE A 58 -2.35 -6.57 -13.18
CA PHE A 58 -2.92 -6.04 -14.42
C PHE A 58 -2.18 -4.80 -14.93
N MET A 59 -1.63 -3.96 -14.05
CA MET A 59 -0.82 -2.82 -14.49
C MET A 59 0.48 -3.27 -15.15
N ILE A 60 1.16 -4.29 -14.61
CA ILE A 60 2.36 -4.87 -15.23
C ILE A 60 2.00 -5.50 -16.57
N THR A 61 0.88 -6.21 -16.67
CA THR A 61 0.38 -6.74 -17.94
C THR A 61 0.17 -5.64 -18.98
N VAL A 62 -0.45 -4.52 -18.60
CA VAL A 62 -0.66 -3.38 -19.51
C VAL A 62 0.66 -2.75 -19.95
N LEU A 63 1.64 -2.58 -19.04
CA LEU A 63 2.97 -2.07 -19.39
C LEU A 63 3.70 -3.01 -20.36
N ALA A 64 3.66 -4.32 -20.10
CA ALA A 64 4.28 -5.33 -20.94
C ALA A 64 3.67 -5.34 -22.36
N ILE A 65 2.33 -5.38 -22.46
CA ILE A 65 1.62 -5.34 -23.74
C ILE A 65 1.93 -4.04 -24.48
N SER A 66 1.95 -2.90 -23.77
CA SER A 66 2.27 -1.60 -24.37
C SER A 66 3.69 -1.55 -24.93
N GLN A 67 4.67 -2.14 -24.22
CA GLN A 67 6.05 -2.20 -24.72
C GLN A 67 6.17 -3.10 -25.96
N VAL A 68 5.58 -4.31 -25.91
CA VAL A 68 5.59 -5.25 -27.05
C VAL A 68 4.97 -4.58 -28.28
N ALA A 69 3.84 -3.90 -28.10
CA ALA A 69 3.15 -3.21 -29.18
C ALA A 69 3.99 -2.07 -29.77
N LEU A 70 4.66 -1.27 -28.93
CA LEU A 70 5.46 -0.12 -29.38
C LEU A 70 6.83 -0.46 -29.95
N SER A 71 7.46 -1.53 -29.46
CA SER A 71 8.86 -1.86 -29.76
C SER A 71 8.96 -3.03 -30.74
N ASP A 72 8.36 -4.18 -30.39
CA ASP A 72 8.54 -5.42 -31.15
C ASP A 72 7.57 -5.52 -32.32
N LEU A 73 6.27 -5.35 -32.05
CA LEU A 73 5.21 -5.51 -33.06
C LEU A 73 5.27 -4.42 -34.13
N ALA A 74 5.50 -3.17 -33.72
CA ALA A 74 5.66 -2.05 -34.64
C ALA A 74 6.88 -2.22 -35.55
N ALA A 75 7.98 -2.78 -35.03
CA ALA A 75 9.18 -3.09 -35.82
C ALA A 75 8.95 -4.28 -36.77
N ALA A 76 8.25 -5.32 -36.32
CA ALA A 76 8.00 -6.53 -37.12
C ALA A 76 7.09 -6.27 -38.33
N ILE A 77 6.10 -5.39 -38.20
CA ILE A 77 5.14 -5.10 -39.28
C ILE A 77 5.70 -4.08 -40.28
N ALA A 78 6.66 -3.24 -39.89
CA ALA A 78 7.38 -2.29 -40.74
C ALA A 78 6.51 -1.32 -41.59
N ILE A 79 5.21 -1.17 -41.27
CA ILE A 79 4.30 -0.22 -41.93
C ILE A 79 4.23 1.06 -41.09
N PRO A 80 4.66 2.24 -41.63
CA PRO A 80 4.67 3.49 -40.87
C PRO A 80 3.29 3.93 -40.34
N ALA A 81 2.22 3.71 -41.10
CA ALA A 81 0.85 4.01 -40.67
C ALA A 81 0.46 3.20 -39.44
N PHE A 82 0.80 1.90 -39.41
CA PHE A 82 0.53 1.01 -38.30
C PHE A 82 1.24 1.44 -37.01
N SER A 83 2.53 1.81 -37.09
CA SER A 83 3.29 2.31 -35.94
C SER A 83 2.71 3.60 -35.36
N LYS A 84 2.19 4.49 -36.21
CA LYS A 84 1.50 5.72 -35.80
C LYS A 84 0.18 5.43 -35.09
N ILE A 85 -0.65 4.52 -35.61
CA ILE A 85 -1.93 4.13 -35.00
C ILE A 85 -1.69 3.56 -33.59
N ILE A 86 -0.82 2.56 -33.49
CA ILE A 86 -0.52 1.89 -32.22
C ILE A 86 -0.01 2.90 -31.19
N TYR A 87 0.88 3.79 -31.59
CA TYR A 87 1.40 4.82 -30.69
C TYR A 87 0.29 5.74 -30.16
N SER A 88 -0.58 6.26 -31.02
CA SER A 88 -1.69 7.13 -30.61
C SER A 88 -2.65 6.43 -29.65
N VAL A 89 -3.01 5.18 -29.95
CA VAL A 89 -3.93 4.42 -29.10
C VAL A 89 -3.31 4.13 -27.74
N ILE A 90 -2.04 3.76 -27.67
CA ILE A 90 -1.35 3.51 -26.40
C ILE A 90 -1.23 4.79 -25.58
N CYS A 91 -0.93 5.93 -26.20
CA CYS A 91 -0.91 7.22 -25.51
C CYS A 91 -2.25 7.54 -24.81
N LEU A 92 -3.38 7.10 -25.38
CA LEU A 92 -4.69 7.31 -24.77
C LEU A 92 -5.06 6.23 -23.74
N LEU A 93 -4.84 4.95 -24.06
CA LEU A 93 -5.27 3.84 -23.21
C LEU A 93 -4.43 3.69 -21.95
N LEU A 94 -3.13 4.02 -22.00
CA LEU A 94 -2.23 3.86 -20.88
C LEU A 94 -2.65 4.68 -19.64
N PRO A 95 -2.89 6.00 -19.72
CA PRO A 95 -3.36 6.78 -18.57
C PRO A 95 -4.75 6.35 -18.09
N ILE A 96 -5.63 5.88 -18.98
CA ILE A 96 -6.96 5.35 -18.62
C ILE A 96 -6.81 4.06 -17.80
N ASN A 97 -5.99 3.11 -18.28
CA ASN A 97 -5.74 1.86 -17.57
C ASN A 97 -5.07 2.11 -16.22
N ILE A 98 -4.08 3.01 -16.15
CA ILE A 98 -3.44 3.43 -14.89
C ILE A 98 -4.48 3.99 -13.92
N LEU A 99 -5.36 4.90 -14.39
CA LEU A 99 -6.42 5.47 -13.57
C LEU A 99 -7.40 4.40 -13.08
N ILE A 100 -7.91 3.55 -13.96
CA ILE A 100 -8.84 2.46 -13.60
C ILE A 100 -8.20 1.56 -12.53
N PHE A 101 -6.98 1.07 -12.75
CA PHE A 101 -6.31 0.18 -11.80
C PHE A 101 -5.89 0.89 -10.51
N SER A 102 -5.77 2.22 -10.52
CA SER A 102 -5.60 3.01 -9.30
C SER A 102 -6.85 3.07 -8.42
N LEU A 103 -8.05 2.95 -9.01
CA LEU A 103 -9.34 3.15 -8.33
C LEU A 103 -10.04 1.84 -7.94
N VAL A 104 -9.80 0.76 -8.69
CA VAL A 104 -10.43 -0.54 -8.38
C VAL A 104 -9.94 -1.11 -7.05
N LYS A 105 -10.86 -1.76 -6.33
CA LYS A 105 -10.51 -2.47 -5.10
C LYS A 105 -9.66 -3.70 -5.39
N GLU A 106 -8.81 -4.07 -4.43
CA GLU A 106 -8.10 -5.34 -4.47
C GLU A 106 -9.10 -6.50 -4.38
N ARG A 107 -9.04 -7.37 -5.38
CA ARG A 107 -9.83 -8.60 -5.51
C ARG A 107 -8.93 -9.66 -6.12
N GLY A 108 -9.26 -10.94 -5.96
CA GLY A 108 -8.48 -12.02 -6.57
C GLY A 108 -8.28 -11.86 -8.08
N ILE A 109 -7.14 -12.33 -8.59
CA ILE A 109 -6.77 -12.23 -10.02
C ILE A 109 -7.57 -13.21 -10.88
N PHE A 110 -7.80 -14.42 -10.38
CA PHE A 110 -8.48 -15.49 -11.11
C PHE A 110 -9.93 -15.72 -10.65
N ASN A 111 -10.60 -14.65 -10.21
CA ASN A 111 -12.03 -14.69 -9.90
C ASN A 111 -12.85 -13.95 -10.98
N PHE A 112 -14.17 -13.94 -10.84
CA PHE A 112 -15.08 -13.25 -11.78
C PHE A 112 -14.67 -11.79 -12.06
N TRP A 113 -14.20 -11.08 -11.03
CA TRP A 113 -13.76 -9.68 -11.16
C TRP A 113 -12.44 -9.55 -11.91
N GLY A 114 -11.51 -10.46 -11.70
CA GLY A 114 -10.26 -10.52 -12.44
C GLY A 114 -10.45 -10.95 -13.90
N LEU A 115 -11.34 -11.91 -14.16
CA LEU A 115 -11.74 -12.30 -15.52
C LEU A 115 -12.33 -11.11 -16.28
N GLY A 116 -13.14 -10.28 -15.62
CA GLY A 116 -13.62 -9.01 -16.19
C GLY A 116 -12.50 -8.06 -16.60
N ARG A 117 -11.39 -8.00 -15.84
CA ARG A 117 -10.23 -7.15 -16.18
C ARG A 117 -9.43 -7.71 -17.36
N PHE A 118 -9.26 -9.03 -17.43
CA PHE A 118 -8.74 -9.67 -18.65
C PHE A 118 -9.63 -9.36 -19.86
N GLY A 119 -10.96 -9.39 -19.69
CA GLY A 119 -11.91 -9.01 -20.73
C GLY A 119 -11.73 -7.57 -21.22
N ILE A 120 -11.48 -6.61 -20.32
CA ILE A 120 -11.19 -5.21 -20.68
C ILE A 120 -9.90 -5.09 -21.49
N ILE A 121 -8.82 -5.75 -21.06
CA ILE A 121 -7.54 -5.70 -21.79
C ILE A 121 -7.67 -6.39 -23.15
N ALA A 122 -8.34 -7.55 -23.19
CA ALA A 122 -8.58 -8.29 -24.42
C ALA A 122 -9.45 -7.51 -25.41
N SER A 123 -10.49 -6.80 -24.94
CA SER A 123 -11.33 -5.98 -25.82
C SER A 123 -10.58 -4.77 -26.37
N GLN A 124 -9.70 -4.13 -25.59
CA GLN A 124 -8.81 -3.08 -26.07
C GLN A 124 -7.86 -3.59 -27.16
N MET A 125 -7.22 -4.74 -26.96
CA MET A 125 -6.34 -5.34 -27.97
C MET A 125 -7.11 -5.74 -29.24
N PHE A 126 -8.29 -6.35 -29.09
CA PHE A 126 -9.14 -6.73 -30.21
C PHE A 126 -9.58 -5.51 -31.02
N TYR A 127 -9.95 -4.42 -30.35
CA TYR A 127 -10.32 -3.17 -31.01
C TYR A 127 -9.16 -2.56 -31.81
N ILE A 128 -7.94 -2.55 -31.24
CA ILE A 128 -6.74 -2.11 -31.96
C ILE A 128 -6.49 -2.98 -33.19
N ALA A 129 -6.55 -4.30 -33.03
CA ALA A 129 -6.36 -5.23 -34.14
C ALA A 129 -7.39 -5.00 -35.25
N LEU A 130 -8.68 -4.84 -34.89
CA LEU A 130 -9.74 -4.58 -35.84
C LEU A 130 -9.50 -3.27 -36.60
N ALA A 131 -9.24 -2.17 -35.88
CA ALA A 131 -9.00 -0.84 -36.45
C ALA A 131 -7.83 -0.83 -37.45
N VAL A 132 -6.78 -1.59 -37.15
CA VAL A 132 -5.64 -1.79 -38.06
C VAL A 132 -6.07 -2.56 -39.31
N THR A 133 -6.76 -3.69 -39.14
CA THR A 133 -7.14 -4.55 -40.28
C THR A 133 -8.17 -3.92 -41.20
N SER A 134 -9.05 -3.08 -40.68
CA SER A 134 -10.09 -2.40 -41.45
C SER A 134 -9.60 -1.16 -42.20
N ASN A 135 -8.32 -0.78 -42.04
CA ASN A 135 -7.74 0.46 -42.56
C ASN A 135 -8.64 1.68 -42.28
N ASP A 136 -9.21 1.72 -41.07
CA ASP A 136 -10.21 2.70 -40.70
C ASP A 136 -9.55 4.04 -40.35
N ASP A 137 -9.41 4.89 -41.37
CA ASP A 137 -8.87 6.24 -41.23
C ASP A 137 -9.74 7.15 -40.35
N THR A 138 -10.99 6.77 -40.01
CA THR A 138 -11.85 7.59 -39.14
C THR A 138 -11.32 7.63 -37.71
N LEU A 139 -10.76 6.53 -37.20
CA LEU A 139 -10.10 6.48 -35.91
C LEU A 139 -8.84 7.34 -35.90
N LEU A 140 -7.97 7.17 -36.90
CA LEU A 140 -6.81 8.04 -37.12
C LEU A 140 -7.22 9.51 -37.12
N ASN A 141 -8.19 9.88 -37.93
CA ASN A 141 -8.65 11.25 -38.04
C ASN A 141 -9.27 11.77 -36.74
N SER A 142 -9.97 10.95 -35.95
CA SER A 142 -10.46 11.37 -34.63
C SER A 142 -9.35 11.63 -33.59
N PHE A 143 -8.18 11.01 -33.73
CA PHE A 143 -7.03 11.23 -32.84
C PHE A 143 -6.14 12.39 -33.27
N TYR A 144 -6.14 12.72 -34.56
CA TYR A 144 -5.28 13.74 -35.17
C TYR A 144 -6.03 15.01 -35.60
N GLN A 145 -7.37 15.02 -35.60
CA GLN A 145 -8.13 16.27 -35.78
C GLN A 145 -7.71 17.25 -34.69
N GLU A 146 -7.19 18.40 -35.12
CA GLU A 146 -6.74 19.45 -34.22
C GLU A 146 -7.84 19.78 -33.22
N PRO A 147 -7.58 19.66 -31.91
CA PRO A 147 -8.47 20.21 -30.91
C PRO A 147 -8.63 21.73 -31.15
N PRO A 148 -9.75 22.31 -30.72
CA PRO A 148 -10.03 23.74 -30.91
C PRO A 148 -9.06 24.69 -30.16
N LEU A 149 -8.07 24.16 -29.45
CA LEU A 149 -7.06 24.91 -28.70
C LEU A 149 -5.85 25.18 -29.60
N THR A 150 -5.96 26.24 -30.40
CA THR A 150 -4.89 26.85 -31.21
C THR A 150 -3.83 27.50 -30.32
N VAL A 151 -3.13 26.70 -29.52
CA VAL A 151 -2.02 27.18 -28.68
C VAL A 151 -0.73 26.53 -29.15
N ASP A 152 0.12 27.32 -29.80
CA ASP A 152 1.46 26.94 -30.33
C ASP A 152 2.43 26.36 -29.26
N MET A 153 2.04 26.36 -27.98
CA MET A 153 2.83 25.84 -26.86
C MET A 153 2.99 24.30 -26.86
N PHE A 154 2.21 23.57 -27.67
CA PHE A 154 2.20 22.10 -27.67
C PHE A 154 3.08 21.42 -28.74
N VAL A 155 3.85 22.18 -29.53
CA VAL A 155 4.77 21.64 -30.56
C VAL A 155 5.96 20.86 -29.96
N ILE A 156 6.12 20.87 -28.63
CA ILE A 156 7.26 20.28 -27.92
C ILE A 156 7.13 18.75 -27.76
N THR A 157 5.94 18.15 -27.92
CA THR A 157 5.74 16.72 -27.61
C THR A 157 5.17 15.93 -28.79
N THR A 158 5.62 14.69 -28.97
CA THR A 158 5.06 13.75 -29.95
C THR A 158 3.73 13.14 -29.49
N ILE A 159 3.32 13.36 -28.24
CA ILE A 159 2.10 12.77 -27.67
C ILE A 159 0.87 13.50 -28.25
N PRO A 160 -0.16 12.77 -28.73
CA PRO A 160 -1.39 13.39 -29.21
C PRO A 160 -2.06 14.27 -28.14
N GLN A 161 -2.55 15.45 -28.53
CA GLN A 161 -3.17 16.40 -27.60
C GLN A 161 -4.33 15.81 -26.77
N PRO A 162 -5.24 14.98 -27.32
CA PRO A 162 -6.27 14.31 -26.52
C PRO A 162 -5.68 13.44 -25.40
N ALA A 163 -4.55 12.76 -25.66
CA ALA A 163 -3.87 11.95 -24.66
C ALA A 163 -3.28 12.82 -23.54
N ILE A 164 -2.72 14.00 -23.84
CA ILE A 164 -2.22 14.94 -22.81
C ILE A 164 -3.35 15.36 -21.85
N LEU A 165 -4.54 15.65 -22.38
CA LEU A 165 -5.70 15.97 -21.55
C LEU A 165 -6.08 14.79 -20.65
N VAL A 166 -6.11 13.57 -21.19
CA VAL A 166 -6.41 12.36 -20.41
C VAL A 166 -5.34 12.09 -19.35
N TYR A 167 -4.06 12.27 -19.65
CA TYR A 167 -2.97 12.21 -18.68
C TYR A 167 -3.15 13.25 -17.56
N SER A 168 -3.53 14.48 -17.91
CA SER A 168 -3.75 15.57 -16.96
C SER A 168 -4.91 15.26 -16.02
N VAL A 169 -6.05 14.80 -16.56
CA VAL A 169 -7.22 14.38 -15.78
C VAL A 169 -6.87 13.18 -14.89
N ALA A 170 -6.21 12.17 -15.44
CA ALA A 170 -5.77 11.00 -14.69
C ALA A 170 -4.84 11.39 -13.54
N PHE A 171 -3.87 12.29 -13.77
CA PHE A 171 -2.95 12.77 -12.74
C PHE A 171 -3.69 13.46 -11.60
N LEU A 172 -4.60 14.40 -11.92
CA LEU A 172 -5.41 15.09 -10.90
C LEU A 172 -6.25 14.12 -10.06
N LEU A 173 -6.87 13.12 -10.69
CA LEU A 173 -7.68 12.13 -9.99
C LEU A 173 -6.84 11.19 -9.11
N VAL A 174 -5.69 10.73 -9.59
CA VAL A 174 -4.76 9.88 -8.81
C VAL A 174 -4.15 10.66 -7.63
N ILE A 175 -3.78 11.92 -7.83
CA ILE A 175 -3.29 12.77 -6.72
C ILE A 175 -4.41 13.02 -5.70
N ARG A 176 -5.64 13.28 -6.16
CA ARG A 176 -6.79 13.43 -5.26
C ARG A 176 -7.00 12.16 -4.41
N THR A 177 -6.97 10.97 -5.02
CA THR A 177 -7.15 9.72 -4.27
C THR A 177 -6.00 9.48 -3.29
N GLN A 178 -4.77 9.85 -3.65
CA GLN A 178 -3.62 9.81 -2.75
C GLN A 178 -3.79 10.72 -1.53
N LEU A 179 -4.30 11.95 -1.71
CA LEU A 179 -4.54 12.90 -0.62
C LEU A 179 -5.65 12.43 0.33
N GLN A 180 -6.66 11.73 -0.19
CA GLN A 180 -7.77 11.23 0.62
C GLN A 180 -7.44 9.91 1.35
N HIS A 181 -6.73 9.02 0.67
CA HIS A 181 -6.39 7.69 1.15
C HIS A 181 -4.92 7.40 0.87
N TYR A 182 -4.07 7.87 1.78
CA TYR A 182 -2.63 7.69 1.66
C TYR A 182 -2.27 6.20 1.77
N SER A 183 -1.65 5.66 0.72
CA SER A 183 -1.10 4.30 0.66
C SER A 183 0.12 4.30 -0.25
N TYR A 184 1.10 3.43 0.05
CA TYR A 184 2.28 3.22 -0.80
C TYR A 184 1.88 2.84 -2.23
N MET A 185 0.82 2.05 -2.37
CA MET A 185 0.29 1.64 -3.67
C MET A 185 -0.23 2.85 -4.47
N ASN A 186 -1.04 3.71 -3.83
CA ASN A 186 -1.62 4.87 -4.52
C ASN A 186 -0.55 5.90 -4.94
N ASN A 187 0.49 6.10 -4.11
CA ASN A 187 1.65 6.93 -4.48
C ASN A 187 2.45 6.34 -5.64
N THR A 188 2.49 5.00 -5.76
CA THR A 188 3.21 4.36 -6.87
C THR A 188 2.50 4.58 -8.20
N PHE A 189 1.17 4.55 -8.23
CA PHE A 189 0.39 4.79 -9.45
C PHE A 189 0.59 6.21 -10.02
N SER A 190 0.76 7.24 -9.19
CA SER A 190 1.06 8.59 -9.69
C SER A 190 2.43 8.64 -10.36
N VAL A 191 3.43 7.97 -9.79
CA VAL A 191 4.78 7.90 -10.37
C VAL A 191 4.82 7.03 -11.64
N VAL A 192 4.07 5.93 -11.68
CA VAL A 192 3.90 5.11 -12.91
C VAL A 192 3.27 5.94 -14.03
N LEU A 193 2.29 6.79 -13.71
CA LEU A 193 1.69 7.71 -14.68
C LEU A 193 2.75 8.66 -15.27
N VAL A 194 3.55 9.31 -14.43
CA VAL A 194 4.64 10.21 -14.88
C VAL A 194 5.69 9.45 -15.68
N ALA A 195 6.15 8.30 -15.20
CA ALA A 195 7.12 7.46 -15.90
C ALA A 195 6.61 7.05 -17.30
N SER A 196 5.33 6.68 -17.40
CA SER A 196 4.73 6.30 -18.68
C SER A 196 4.65 7.47 -19.67
N MET A 197 4.35 8.67 -19.17
CA MET A 197 4.32 9.89 -19.99
C MET A 197 5.73 10.25 -20.50
N LEU A 198 6.75 10.18 -19.63
CA LEU A 198 8.15 10.41 -20.00
C LEU A 198 8.63 9.43 -21.07
N ALA A 199 8.30 8.14 -20.92
CA ALA A 199 8.62 7.09 -21.90
C ALA A 199 8.06 7.42 -23.30
N LEU A 200 6.80 7.85 -23.36
CA LEU A 200 6.10 8.16 -24.61
C LEU A 200 6.57 9.48 -25.23
N HIS A 201 6.90 10.48 -24.41
CA HIS A 201 7.46 11.75 -24.86
C HIS A 201 8.85 11.57 -25.49
N LEU A 202 9.67 10.70 -24.90
CA LEU A 202 11.04 10.44 -25.33
C LEU A 202 11.15 9.25 -26.30
N LYS A 203 10.05 8.79 -26.91
CA LYS A 203 10.04 7.62 -27.82
C LYS A 203 11.07 7.70 -28.95
N ALA A 204 11.36 8.90 -29.44
CA ALA A 204 12.35 9.11 -30.50
C ALA A 204 13.79 8.78 -30.06
N ALA A 205 14.06 8.83 -28.75
CA ALA A 205 15.35 8.49 -28.19
C ALA A 205 15.45 6.97 -27.94
N PRO A 206 16.62 6.35 -28.20
CA PRO A 206 16.80 4.92 -28.00
C PRO A 206 16.58 4.56 -26.53
N LEU A 207 16.00 3.38 -26.29
CA LEU A 207 15.81 2.79 -24.96
C LEU A 207 14.89 3.55 -24.00
N ALA A 208 14.23 4.64 -24.39
CA ALA A 208 13.31 5.37 -23.52
C ALA A 208 12.21 4.46 -22.95
N ILE A 209 11.52 3.72 -23.83
CA ILE A 209 10.42 2.83 -23.47
C ILE A 209 10.87 1.75 -22.46
N PRO A 210 11.87 0.89 -22.77
CA PRO A 210 12.28 -0.16 -21.84
C PRO A 210 12.81 0.41 -20.52
N ILE A 211 13.51 1.55 -20.51
CA ILE A 211 14.03 2.17 -19.28
C ILE A 211 12.91 2.69 -18.38
N PHE A 212 12.00 3.51 -18.90
CA PHE A 212 10.95 4.13 -18.08
C PHE A 212 9.84 3.14 -17.71
N PHE A 213 9.42 2.26 -18.62
CA PHE A 213 8.44 1.22 -18.28
C PHE A 213 9.06 0.14 -17.38
N GLY A 214 10.34 -0.22 -17.57
CA GLY A 214 11.08 -1.08 -16.65
C GLY A 214 11.18 -0.47 -15.25
N THR A 215 11.47 0.83 -15.15
CA THR A 215 11.45 1.58 -13.88
C THR A 215 10.07 1.56 -13.24
N ALA A 216 9.00 1.77 -14.01
CA ALA A 216 7.63 1.64 -13.53
C ALA A 216 7.33 0.23 -13.00
N GLY A 217 7.82 -0.81 -13.68
CA GLY A 217 7.74 -2.20 -13.24
C GLY A 217 8.45 -2.45 -11.91
N ILE A 218 9.67 -1.93 -11.73
CA ILE A 218 10.42 -2.00 -10.46
C ILE A 218 9.66 -1.31 -9.34
N LEU A 219 9.11 -0.12 -9.59
CA LEU A 219 8.32 0.62 -8.61
C LEU A 219 7.07 -0.14 -8.18
N LEU A 220 6.38 -0.78 -9.12
CA LEU A 220 5.23 -1.64 -8.85
C LEU A 220 5.62 -2.86 -7.99
N ILE A 221 6.74 -3.51 -8.29
CA ILE A 221 7.27 -4.61 -7.47
C ILE A 221 7.61 -4.13 -6.06
N MET A 222 8.29 -2.99 -5.94
CA MET A 222 8.63 -2.39 -4.66
C MET A 222 7.37 -2.08 -3.84
N ALA A 223 6.31 -1.57 -4.48
CA ALA A 223 5.03 -1.31 -3.85
C ALA A 223 4.38 -2.59 -3.31
N VAL A 224 4.42 -3.71 -4.07
CA VAL A 224 3.94 -5.02 -3.58
C VAL A 224 4.70 -5.43 -2.33
N ILE A 225 6.03 -5.34 -2.34
CA ILE A 225 6.87 -5.74 -1.20
C ILE A 225 6.60 -4.86 0.02
N GLN A 226 6.57 -3.54 -0.15
CA GLN A 226 6.32 -2.59 0.94
C GLN A 226 4.93 -2.74 1.55
N ASP A 227 3.91 -2.92 0.72
CA ASP A 227 2.54 -3.05 1.19
C ASP A 227 2.37 -4.37 1.96
N SER A 228 2.90 -5.47 1.42
CA SER A 228 2.98 -6.77 2.10
C SER A 228 3.74 -6.70 3.43
N TYR A 229 4.85 -5.96 3.47
CA TYR A 229 5.59 -5.71 4.70
C TYR A 229 4.75 -4.92 5.71
N SER A 230 4.10 -3.82 5.29
CA SER A 230 3.32 -2.97 6.20
C SER A 230 2.16 -3.72 6.86
N MET A 231 1.44 -4.57 6.12
CA MET A 231 0.36 -5.40 6.65
C MET A 231 0.86 -6.45 7.66
N ALA A 232 2.10 -6.91 7.52
CA ALA A 232 2.67 -7.89 8.45
C ALA A 232 3.12 -7.23 9.77
N TYR A 233 3.44 -5.93 9.76
CA TYR A 233 4.08 -5.24 10.89
C TYR A 233 3.17 -4.27 11.64
N LEU A 234 2.06 -3.83 11.05
CA LEU A 234 1.08 -2.96 11.70
C LEU A 234 -0.27 -3.67 11.78
N ASP A 235 -0.95 -3.50 12.91
CA ASP A 235 -2.33 -3.93 13.06
C ASP A 235 -3.28 -2.90 12.44
N GLU A 236 -4.10 -3.31 11.47
CA GLU A 236 -4.98 -2.41 10.71
C GLU A 236 -6.02 -1.71 11.57
N LEU A 237 -6.53 -2.38 12.61
CA LEU A 237 -7.60 -1.83 13.44
C LEU A 237 -7.08 -0.74 14.39
N THR A 238 -5.97 -1.00 15.07
CA THR A 238 -5.45 -0.16 16.16
C THR A 238 -4.31 0.76 15.73
N GLY A 239 -3.63 0.45 14.62
CA GLY A 239 -2.43 1.15 14.16
C GLY A 239 -1.19 0.91 15.03
N LEU A 240 -1.26 0.02 16.02
CA LEU A 240 -0.08 -0.42 16.78
C LEU A 240 0.74 -1.41 15.95
N PRO A 241 2.06 -1.51 16.19
CA PRO A 241 2.85 -2.59 15.64
C PRO A 241 2.29 -3.96 16.04
N ALA A 242 2.21 -4.89 15.09
CA ALA A 242 1.65 -6.22 15.28
C ALA A 242 2.66 -7.18 15.95
N ARG A 243 2.20 -8.39 16.28
CA ARG A 243 3.03 -9.46 16.88
C ARG A 243 4.33 -9.76 16.13
N ARG A 244 4.36 -9.62 14.80
CA ARG A 244 5.59 -9.79 13.99
C ARG A 244 6.64 -8.72 14.33
N ALA A 245 6.22 -7.46 14.46
CA ALA A 245 7.08 -6.35 14.84
C ALA A 245 7.65 -6.53 16.25
N LEU A 246 6.83 -7.01 17.19
CA LEU A 246 7.27 -7.36 18.55
C LEU A 246 8.42 -8.39 18.51
N LYS A 247 8.23 -9.48 17.75
CA LYS A 247 9.26 -10.52 17.60
C LYS A 247 10.56 -9.98 17.04
N GLU A 248 10.48 -9.09 16.05
CA GLU A 248 11.68 -8.48 15.47
C GLU A 248 12.42 -7.57 16.45
N GLU A 249 11.70 -6.75 17.21
CA GLU A 249 12.31 -5.92 18.25
C GLU A 249 12.97 -6.78 19.33
N LEU A 250 12.33 -7.87 19.74
CA LEU A 250 12.89 -8.82 20.71
C LEU A 250 14.15 -9.52 20.20
N MET A 251 14.25 -9.83 18.91
CA MET A 251 15.46 -10.39 18.30
C MET A 251 16.65 -9.41 18.30
N LYS A 252 16.39 -8.11 18.27
CA LYS A 252 17.44 -7.07 18.31
C LYS A 252 17.96 -6.83 19.72
N LEU A 253 17.17 -7.15 20.74
CA LEU A 253 17.55 -6.94 22.12
C LEU A 253 18.51 -8.02 22.61
N ARG A 254 19.69 -7.58 23.05
CA ARG A 254 20.63 -8.39 23.83
C ARG A 254 20.68 -7.80 25.23
N GLY A 255 20.37 -8.59 26.26
CA GLY A 255 20.43 -8.15 27.66
C GLY A 255 19.08 -8.10 28.35
N GLU A 256 18.92 -7.15 29.27
CA GLU A 256 17.76 -7.00 30.13
C GLU A 256 16.59 -6.35 29.37
N TYR A 257 15.40 -6.91 29.55
CA TYR A 257 14.16 -6.30 29.09
C TYR A 257 13.00 -6.85 29.90
N THR A 258 11.92 -6.09 29.94
CA THR A 258 10.65 -6.49 30.56
C THR A 258 9.55 -6.53 29.51
N ILE A 259 8.75 -7.60 29.53
CA ILE A 259 7.56 -7.76 28.71
C ILE A 259 6.34 -7.69 29.62
N ALA A 260 5.33 -6.92 29.22
CA ALA A 260 4.03 -6.92 29.86
C ALA A 260 2.95 -7.37 28.86
N MET A 261 2.20 -8.41 29.22
CA MET A 261 0.98 -8.85 28.56
C MET A 261 -0.22 -8.08 29.13
N VAL A 262 -1.06 -7.56 28.26
CA VAL A 262 -2.20 -6.70 28.61
C VAL A 262 -3.45 -7.25 27.94
N ASP A 263 -4.55 -7.32 28.68
CA ASP A 263 -5.82 -7.84 28.17
C ASP A 263 -6.99 -6.99 28.69
N ILE A 264 -7.99 -6.78 27.83
CA ILE A 264 -9.19 -6.01 28.17
C ILE A 264 -10.16 -6.91 28.95
N ASP A 265 -10.46 -6.48 30.18
CA ASP A 265 -11.33 -7.24 31.07
C ASP A 265 -12.75 -7.39 30.51
N PHE A 266 -13.25 -8.62 30.50
CA PHE A 266 -14.60 -8.96 30.05
C PHE A 266 -14.93 -8.54 28.60
N PHE A 267 -13.93 -8.46 27.72
CA PHE A 267 -14.12 -7.99 26.34
C PHE A 267 -15.14 -8.82 25.55
N LYS A 268 -15.15 -10.15 25.70
CA LYS A 268 -16.18 -11.01 25.09
C LYS A 268 -17.60 -10.60 25.51
N LYS A 269 -17.84 -10.44 26.82
CA LYS A 269 -19.15 -10.01 27.36
C LYS A 269 -19.51 -8.60 26.88
N PHE A 270 -18.53 -7.72 26.72
CA PHE A 270 -18.72 -6.39 26.15
C PHE A 270 -19.22 -6.49 24.70
N ASN A 271 -18.57 -7.29 23.86
CA ASN A 271 -18.99 -7.52 22.47
C ASN A 271 -20.37 -8.15 22.38
N ASP A 272 -20.66 -9.15 23.23
CA ASP A 272 -21.99 -9.79 23.29
C ASP A 272 -23.10 -8.78 23.64
N THR A 273 -22.77 -7.72 24.40
CA THR A 273 -23.72 -6.69 24.84
C THR A 273 -23.86 -5.53 23.85
N TYR A 274 -22.76 -5.09 23.23
CA TYR A 274 -22.70 -3.84 22.46
C TYR A 274 -22.38 -4.02 20.96
N GLY A 275 -22.10 -5.25 20.54
CA GLY A 275 -21.73 -5.60 19.17
C GLY A 275 -20.25 -5.38 18.85
N HIS A 276 -19.75 -6.11 17.86
CA HIS A 276 -18.34 -6.09 17.45
C HIS A 276 -17.86 -4.72 16.96
N ASP A 277 -18.69 -3.95 16.25
CA ASP A 277 -18.32 -2.60 15.82
C ASP A 277 -17.94 -1.68 16.99
N THR A 278 -18.69 -1.77 18.10
CA THR A 278 -18.39 -1.03 19.33
C THR A 278 -17.15 -1.58 20.02
N GLY A 279 -16.95 -2.90 19.97
CA GLY A 279 -15.74 -3.56 20.44
C GLY A 279 -14.48 -3.06 19.74
N ASP A 280 -14.54 -2.90 18.41
CA ASP A 280 -13.46 -2.36 17.59
C ASP A 280 -13.12 -0.92 17.96
N GLU A 281 -14.12 -0.10 18.28
CA GLU A 281 -13.92 1.27 18.77
C GLU A 281 -13.24 1.29 20.16
N VAL A 282 -13.58 0.34 21.03
CA VAL A 282 -12.90 0.17 22.33
C VAL A 282 -11.46 -0.28 22.14
N LEU A 283 -11.17 -1.20 21.21
CA LEU A 283 -9.81 -1.62 20.89
C LEU A 283 -8.95 -0.44 20.41
N ARG A 284 -9.50 0.42 19.53
CA ARG A 284 -8.84 1.66 19.10
C ARG A 284 -8.58 2.61 20.26
N LEU A 285 -9.55 2.78 21.16
CA LEU A 285 -9.41 3.62 22.34
C LEU A 285 -8.28 3.12 23.25
N VAL A 286 -8.31 1.84 23.62
CA VAL A 286 -7.28 1.24 24.49
C VAL A 286 -5.91 1.36 23.84
N ALA A 287 -5.78 1.03 22.55
CA ALA A 287 -4.53 1.19 21.81
C ALA A 287 -4.01 2.63 21.82
N SER A 288 -4.88 3.63 21.69
CA SER A 288 -4.51 5.05 21.74
C SER A 288 -3.96 5.49 23.10
N VAL A 289 -4.42 4.84 24.19
CA VAL A 289 -3.90 5.04 25.55
C VAL A 289 -2.57 4.32 25.73
N LEU A 290 -2.48 3.04 25.34
CA LEU A 290 -1.26 2.24 25.43
C LEU A 290 -0.10 2.83 24.62
N LYS A 291 -0.39 3.48 23.50
CA LYS A 291 0.61 4.19 22.68
C LYS A 291 1.35 5.30 23.46
N LYS A 292 0.78 5.81 24.56
CA LYS A 292 1.36 6.86 25.41
C LYS A 292 2.17 6.30 26.58
N VAL A 293 2.54 5.02 26.54
CA VAL A 293 3.38 4.41 27.57
C VAL A 293 4.67 5.21 27.78
N GLY A 294 5.06 5.40 29.05
CA GLY A 294 6.30 6.07 29.42
C GLY A 294 7.45 5.09 29.64
N GLY A 295 8.60 5.58 30.13
CA GLY A 295 9.71 4.71 30.56
C GLY A 295 10.38 3.92 29.43
N GLY A 296 10.34 4.41 28.20
CA GLY A 296 10.90 3.71 27.04
C GLY A 296 10.07 2.52 26.55
N GLY A 297 8.89 2.28 27.13
CA GLY A 297 7.97 1.23 26.69
C GLY A 297 7.52 1.41 25.24
N LYS A 298 7.27 0.30 24.55
CA LYS A 298 6.63 0.27 23.22
C LYS A 298 5.45 -0.68 23.25
N ALA A 299 4.28 -0.21 22.85
CA ALA A 299 3.05 -1.01 22.79
C ALA A 299 2.90 -1.70 21.43
N PHE A 300 2.42 -2.95 21.45
CA PHE A 300 2.17 -3.83 20.32
C PHE A 300 0.79 -4.48 20.48
N ARG A 301 0.14 -4.83 19.37
CA ARG A 301 -1.03 -5.71 19.41
C ARG A 301 -0.59 -7.16 19.19
N TYR A 302 -0.90 -8.03 20.16
CA TYR A 302 -0.48 -9.42 20.14
C TYR A 302 -1.46 -10.31 19.36
N GLY A 303 -2.76 -10.08 19.54
CA GLY A 303 -3.85 -10.75 18.82
C GLY A 303 -5.18 -10.59 19.55
N GLY A 304 -6.31 -10.57 18.83
CA GLY A 304 -7.63 -10.39 19.48
C GLY A 304 -7.69 -9.11 20.33
N GLU A 305 -8.07 -9.25 21.59
CA GLU A 305 -8.04 -8.21 22.63
C GLU A 305 -6.72 -8.09 23.42
N GLU A 306 -5.70 -8.86 23.05
CA GLU A 306 -4.42 -8.91 23.75
C GLU A 306 -3.41 -7.92 23.16
N PHE A 307 -2.74 -7.20 24.05
CA PHE A 307 -1.67 -6.27 23.75
C PHE A 307 -0.40 -6.68 24.50
N THR A 308 0.74 -6.20 24.02
CA THR A 308 2.03 -6.39 24.68
C THR A 308 2.73 -5.04 24.80
N ILE A 309 3.43 -4.81 25.90
CA ILE A 309 4.33 -3.69 26.06
C ILE A 309 5.74 -4.23 26.28
N LEU A 310 6.69 -3.79 25.48
CA LEU A 310 8.10 -4.12 25.61
C LEU A 310 8.84 -2.92 26.21
N PHE A 311 9.56 -3.14 27.30
CA PHE A 311 10.48 -2.18 27.89
C PHE A 311 11.93 -2.67 27.69
N PRO A 312 12.65 -2.11 26.69
CA PRO A 312 14.07 -2.39 26.50
C PRO A 312 14.89 -1.91 27.68
N TYR A 313 15.86 -2.69 28.15
CA TYR A 313 16.84 -2.28 29.17
C TYR A 313 16.18 -1.75 30.45
N THR A 314 15.07 -2.36 30.86
CA THR A 314 14.27 -1.93 32.02
C THR A 314 13.89 -3.13 32.86
N THR A 315 14.05 -3.02 34.18
CA THR A 315 13.65 -4.06 35.14
C THR A 315 12.13 -4.06 35.34
N SER A 316 11.59 -5.13 35.91
CA SER A 316 10.16 -5.16 36.25
C SER A 316 9.79 -4.09 37.27
N ALA A 317 10.68 -3.76 38.20
CA ALA A 317 10.40 -2.78 39.25
C ALA A 317 10.21 -1.38 38.63
N ASP A 318 11.03 -1.03 37.65
CA ASP A 318 10.96 0.26 36.95
C ASP A 318 9.78 0.33 35.97
N ALA A 319 9.37 -0.80 35.41
CA ALA A 319 8.23 -0.87 34.49
C ALA A 319 6.87 -0.72 35.19
N ILE A 320 6.72 -1.21 36.43
CA ILE A 320 5.43 -1.25 37.16
C ILE A 320 4.75 0.14 37.26
N PRO A 321 5.43 1.23 37.67
CA PRO A 321 4.80 2.55 37.74
C PRO A 321 4.20 3.04 36.42
N HIS A 322 4.85 2.71 35.29
CA HIS A 322 4.35 3.06 33.97
C HIS A 322 3.13 2.23 33.57
N LEU A 323 3.12 0.95 33.93
CA LEU A 323 2.00 0.04 33.69
C LEU A 323 0.77 0.41 34.54
N GLU A 324 0.95 0.74 35.82
CA GLU A 324 -0.13 1.21 36.68
C GLU A 324 -0.74 2.52 36.18
N LYS A 325 0.10 3.46 35.73
CA LYS A 325 -0.38 4.71 35.11
C LYS A 325 -1.24 4.44 33.87
N LEU A 326 -0.85 3.48 33.03
CA LEU A 326 -1.64 3.08 31.87
C LEU A 326 -2.97 2.43 32.26
N ARG A 327 -2.95 1.50 33.22
CA ARG A 327 -4.14 0.84 33.75
C ARG A 327 -5.17 1.86 34.23
N MET A 328 -4.73 2.80 35.07
CA MET A 328 -5.57 3.91 35.56
C MET A 328 -6.04 4.83 34.43
N ALA A 329 -5.22 5.06 33.41
CA ALA A 329 -5.60 5.91 32.27
C ALA A 329 -6.70 5.27 31.42
N VAL A 330 -6.65 3.95 31.18
CA VAL A 330 -7.72 3.23 30.47
C VAL A 330 -9.01 3.27 31.28
N GLU A 331 -8.95 2.95 32.56
CA GLU A 331 -10.11 2.99 33.47
C GLU A 331 -10.80 4.37 33.50
N LYS A 332 -10.01 5.44 33.46
CA LYS A 332 -10.52 6.83 33.47
C LYS A 332 -10.97 7.36 32.11
N THR A 333 -10.81 6.61 31.03
CA THR A 333 -11.15 7.05 29.67
C THR A 333 -12.42 6.32 29.20
N PRO A 334 -13.63 6.82 29.50
CA PRO A 334 -14.85 6.18 29.05
C PRO A 334 -15.06 6.36 27.54
N TYR A 335 -15.55 5.31 26.89
CA TYR A 335 -16.02 5.36 25.52
C TYR A 335 -17.42 5.98 25.45
N ALA A 336 -17.58 7.01 24.60
CA ALA A 336 -18.85 7.70 24.40
C ALA A 336 -19.72 6.94 23.39
N TYR A 337 -20.52 5.99 23.87
CA TYR A 337 -21.36 5.16 23.04
C TYR A 337 -22.63 5.91 22.58
N GLN A 338 -22.87 5.88 21.27
CA GLN A 338 -24.10 6.35 20.65
C GLN A 338 -24.69 5.20 19.82
N LYS A 339 -25.86 4.71 20.24
CA LYS A 339 -26.58 3.68 19.46
C LYS A 339 -27.02 4.30 18.13
N ARG A 340 -26.50 3.77 17.01
CA ARG A 340 -26.98 4.13 15.67
C ARG A 340 -28.48 3.87 15.60
N GLN A 341 -29.28 4.93 15.50
CA GLN A 341 -30.71 4.79 15.33
C GLN A 341 -30.98 4.27 13.91
N THR A 342 -31.68 3.15 13.80
CA THR A 342 -32.42 2.84 12.58
C THR A 342 -33.51 3.90 12.43
N LYS A 343 -33.52 4.57 11.26
CA LYS A 343 -34.44 5.66 10.87
C LYS A 343 -35.85 5.43 11.45
N LYS A 344 -36.26 6.19 12.48
CA LYS A 344 -37.67 6.57 12.81
C LYS A 344 -37.93 7.24 14.18
N THR A 345 -36.95 7.70 14.96
CA THR A 345 -37.27 8.44 16.22
C THR A 345 -36.65 9.83 16.28
N LYS A 346 -37.48 10.87 16.46
CA LYS A 346 -37.08 12.29 16.56
C LYS A 346 -36.42 12.65 17.91
N ARG A 347 -35.78 11.71 18.61
CA ARG A 347 -35.14 11.96 19.91
C ARG A 347 -33.61 11.95 19.76
N LYS A 348 -32.93 13.00 20.25
CA LYS A 348 -31.46 13.03 20.36
C LYS A 348 -31.00 11.77 21.13
N PRO A 349 -30.08 10.96 20.60
CA PRO A 349 -29.61 9.77 21.31
C PRO A 349 -28.90 10.18 22.61
N ALA A 350 -29.27 9.55 23.72
CA ALA A 350 -28.53 9.70 24.97
C ALA A 350 -27.14 9.06 24.80
N VAL A 351 -26.07 9.84 25.01
CA VAL A 351 -24.71 9.34 25.00
C VAL A 351 -24.48 8.53 26.27
N LYS A 352 -24.28 7.23 26.15
CA LYS A 352 -23.92 6.36 27.29
C LYS A 352 -22.40 6.29 27.39
N LYS A 353 -21.84 6.56 28.57
CA LYS A 353 -20.41 6.34 28.84
C LYS A 353 -20.19 4.88 29.20
N LEU A 354 -19.36 4.18 28.42
CA LEU A 354 -18.95 2.80 28.67
C LEU A 354 -17.51 2.80 29.17
N SER A 355 -17.26 2.25 30.35
CA SER A 355 -15.91 2.08 30.89
C SER A 355 -15.43 0.66 30.66
N VAL A 356 -14.14 0.51 30.37
CA VAL A 356 -13.43 -0.77 30.33
C VAL A 356 -12.20 -0.68 31.22
N THR A 357 -11.76 -1.82 31.73
CA THR A 357 -10.52 -1.95 32.50
C THR A 357 -9.58 -2.91 31.79
N ILE A 358 -8.30 -2.86 32.16
CA ILE A 358 -7.30 -3.81 31.68
C ILE A 358 -6.61 -4.49 32.84
N SER A 359 -6.29 -5.76 32.66
CA SER A 359 -5.38 -6.50 33.52
C SER A 359 -4.01 -6.60 32.84
N ILE A 360 -2.94 -6.53 33.63
CA ILE A 360 -1.56 -6.51 33.13
C ILE A 360 -0.72 -7.53 33.88
N GLY A 361 -0.04 -8.41 33.15
CA GLY A 361 0.99 -9.31 33.68
C GLY A 361 2.35 -8.96 33.12
N LEU A 362 3.39 -8.81 33.95
CA LEU A 362 4.74 -8.52 33.47
C LEU A 362 5.76 -9.58 33.91
N ALA A 363 6.78 -9.77 33.08
CA ALA A 363 7.95 -10.56 33.42
C ALA A 363 9.21 -9.95 32.82
N GLU A 364 10.29 -10.06 33.57
CA GLU A 364 11.62 -9.62 33.18
C GLU A 364 12.45 -10.80 32.68
N ARG A 365 13.26 -10.54 31.65
CA ARG A 365 14.28 -11.49 31.21
C ARG A 365 15.31 -11.66 32.30
N SER A 366 15.43 -12.90 32.77
CA SER A 366 16.35 -13.28 33.84
C SER A 366 17.08 -14.57 33.48
N GLU A 367 18.03 -15.01 34.30
CA GLU A 367 18.68 -16.31 34.09
C GLU A 367 17.70 -17.49 34.11
N LYS A 368 16.55 -17.34 34.77
CA LYS A 368 15.48 -18.35 34.79
C LYS A 368 14.66 -18.35 33.49
N ASN A 369 14.52 -17.19 32.84
CA ASN A 369 13.78 -17.00 31.60
C ASN A 369 14.71 -16.42 30.53
N LYS A 370 15.65 -17.22 30.03
CA LYS A 370 16.66 -16.76 29.06
C LYS A 370 16.09 -16.53 27.66
N GLU A 371 15.13 -17.37 27.28
CA GLU A 371 14.46 -17.34 25.99
C GLU A 371 13.26 -16.40 26.01
N THR A 372 13.07 -15.69 24.91
CA THR A 372 11.97 -14.72 24.74
C THR A 372 10.60 -15.34 24.99
N GLU A 373 10.37 -16.53 24.48
CA GLU A 373 9.14 -17.29 24.64
C GLU A 373 8.87 -17.63 26.11
N ALA A 374 9.92 -17.92 26.90
CA ALA A 374 9.79 -18.15 28.34
C ALA A 374 9.40 -16.86 29.09
N VAL A 375 9.96 -15.71 28.71
CA VAL A 375 9.58 -14.41 29.30
C VAL A 375 8.14 -14.06 28.97
N ILE A 376 7.70 -14.25 27.72
CA ILE A 376 6.30 -14.03 27.32
C ILE A 376 5.37 -14.93 28.12
N LYS A 377 5.70 -16.22 28.25
CA LYS A 377 4.90 -17.18 29.03
C LYS A 377 4.82 -16.81 30.51
N ALA A 378 5.90 -16.30 31.09
CA ALA A 378 5.91 -15.81 32.46
C ALA A 378 5.02 -14.57 32.63
N ALA A 379 5.07 -13.63 31.69
CA ALA A 379 4.20 -12.44 31.68
C ALA A 379 2.72 -12.83 31.53
N ASP A 380 2.41 -13.80 30.68
CA ASP A 380 1.05 -14.34 30.50
C ASP A 380 0.54 -15.05 31.77
N THR A 381 1.41 -15.81 32.43
CA THR A 381 1.09 -16.42 33.74
C THR A 381 0.79 -15.34 34.78
N ALA A 382 1.56 -14.24 34.79
CA ALA A 382 1.30 -13.11 35.68
C ALA A 382 -0.03 -12.41 35.34
N LEU A 383 -0.38 -12.31 34.05
CA LEU A 383 -1.65 -11.72 33.59
C LEU A 383 -2.83 -12.57 34.06
N TYR A 384 -2.70 -13.89 33.98
CA TYR A 384 -3.69 -14.81 34.52
C TYR A 384 -3.90 -14.60 36.04
N ARG A 385 -2.82 -14.44 36.82
CA ARG A 385 -2.92 -14.11 38.25
C ARG A 385 -3.62 -12.76 38.49
N ALA A 386 -3.37 -11.76 37.66
CA ALA A 386 -4.08 -10.47 37.75
C ALA A 386 -5.60 -10.65 37.54
N LYS A 387 -5.98 -11.50 36.57
CA LYS A 387 -7.39 -11.82 36.31
C LYS A 387 -8.05 -12.57 37.48
N GLU A 388 -7.33 -13.49 38.13
CA GLU A 388 -7.83 -14.21 39.32
C GLU A 388 -7.94 -13.32 40.56
N LYS A 389 -7.06 -12.32 40.72
CA LYS A 389 -7.08 -11.35 41.83
C LYS A 389 -8.21 -10.31 41.76
N GLY A 390 -9.15 -10.49 40.84
CA GLY A 390 -10.27 -9.56 40.64
C GLY A 390 -10.11 -8.61 39.46
N ARG A 391 -9.10 -8.82 38.59
CA ARG A 391 -8.82 -8.00 37.39
C ARG A 391 -8.41 -6.57 37.73
N ASN A 392 -8.29 -5.71 36.71
CA ASN A 392 -7.96 -4.29 36.86
C ASN A 392 -6.74 -4.05 37.78
N CYS A 393 -5.67 -4.81 37.59
CA CYS A 393 -4.44 -4.70 38.36
C CYS A 393 -3.21 -5.13 37.54
N VAL A 394 -2.03 -4.77 38.05
CA VAL A 394 -0.73 -5.21 37.53
C VAL A 394 -0.18 -6.35 38.41
N SER A 395 0.29 -7.44 37.80
CA SER A 395 0.93 -8.55 38.52
C SER A 395 2.25 -8.96 37.87
N LYS A 396 3.20 -9.39 38.69
CA LYS A 396 4.49 -9.97 38.28
C LYS A 396 4.50 -11.50 38.48
#